data_AF-A0A3M1F8F6-F1
#
_entry.id   AF-A0A3M1F8F6-F1
#
_cell.length_a   1.000
_cell.length_b   1.000
_cell.length_c   1.000
_cell.angle_alpha   90.00
_cell.angle_beta   90.00
_cell.angle_gamma   90.00
#
_symmetry.space_group_name_H-M   'P 1'
#
loop_
_entity.id
_entity.type
_entity.pdbx_description
1 polymer ?
#
loop_
_entity_poly.entity_id
_entity_poly.type
_entity_poly.pdbx_seq_one_letter_code
_entity_poly.pdbx_strand_id
1 'polypeptide(L)'
;FVYHGWGKITNPGGGAMMGLSSTVWLVVGLLEAGGGLLVLAGGFLPDLVTRIGGVMLVIPMLGAISMVHWGRWSFVPSETHPMGGMEFQVTLLLLALFFALVGNTVGSAARE
;
A
#
# COMPACT_ATOMS: atom_id res chain seq x y z
N PHE A 1 -5.82 0.05 0.51
CA PHE A 1 -4.95 -0.03 1.70
C PHE A 1 -5.72 -0.15 3.00
N VAL A 2 -6.52 0.84 3.44
CA VAL A 2 -7.24 0.81 4.74
C VAL A 2 -8.01 -0.51 4.97
N TYR A 3 -8.88 -0.89 4.03
CA TYR A 3 -9.66 -2.13 4.14
C TYR A 3 -8.79 -3.39 4.29
N HIS A 4 -7.77 -3.55 3.44
CA HIS A 4 -6.87 -4.70 3.51
C HIS A 4 -6.03 -4.71 4.78
N GLY A 5 -5.50 -3.56 5.21
CA GLY A 5 -4.72 -3.43 6.42
C GLY A 5 -5.54 -3.76 7.67
N TRP A 6 -6.78 -3.28 7.73
CA TRP A 6 -7.71 -3.60 8.81
C TRP A 6 -7.96 -5.11 8.92
N GLY A 7 -8.18 -5.79 7.79
CA GLY A 7 -8.34 -7.24 7.76
C GLY A 7 -7.11 -8.00 8.29
N LYS A 8 -5.90 -7.47 8.08
CA LYS A 8 -4.67 -8.06 8.64
C LYS A 8 -4.57 -7.86 10.15
N ILE A 9 -4.97 -6.69 10.65
CA ILE A 9 -4.95 -6.33 12.08
C ILE A 9 -5.93 -7.20 12.87
N THR A 10 -7.15 -7.39 12.35
CA THR A 10 -8.18 -8.18 13.03
C THR A 10 -8.02 -9.68 12.86
N ASN A 11 -7.17 -10.12 11.92
CA ASN A 11 -6.82 -11.52 11.71
C ASN A 11 -5.29 -11.73 11.62
N PRO A 12 -4.56 -11.65 12.76
CA PRO A 12 -3.10 -11.80 12.78
C PRO A 12 -2.59 -13.17 12.31
N GLY A 13 -3.45 -14.20 12.28
CA GLY A 13 -3.12 -15.54 11.77
C GLY A 13 -3.14 -15.67 10.25
N GLY A 14 -3.71 -14.70 9.52
CA GLY A 14 -3.89 -14.76 8.06
C GLY A 14 -2.59 -14.88 7.28
N GLY A 15 -1.46 -14.40 7.82
CA GLY A 15 -0.15 -14.48 7.19
C GLY A 15 0.34 -15.91 6.91
N ALA A 16 -0.17 -16.91 7.63
CA ALA A 16 0.21 -18.31 7.46
C ALA A 16 -0.06 -18.81 6.03
N MET A 17 -1.11 -18.30 5.36
CA MET A 17 -1.43 -18.67 3.97
C MET A 17 -0.36 -18.24 2.96
N MET A 18 0.51 -17.30 3.35
CA MET A 18 1.64 -16.81 2.54
C MET A 18 3.00 -17.10 3.20
N GLY A 19 3.05 -18.00 4.18
CA GLY A 19 4.29 -18.35 4.89
C GLY A 19 4.88 -17.22 5.74
N LEU A 20 4.06 -16.22 6.12
CA LEU A 20 4.48 -15.09 6.94
C LEU A 20 4.15 -15.33 8.41
N SER A 21 5.01 -14.87 9.32
CA SER A 21 4.71 -14.85 10.74
C SER A 21 3.59 -13.84 11.06
N SER A 22 2.85 -14.07 12.14
CA SER A 22 1.81 -13.14 12.59
C SER A 22 2.36 -11.74 12.88
N THR A 23 3.61 -11.63 13.31
CA THR A 23 4.29 -10.34 13.51
C THR A 23 4.44 -9.59 12.20
N VAL A 24 4.99 -10.24 11.15
CA VAL A 24 5.15 -9.59 9.84
C VAL A 24 3.80 -9.21 9.25
N TRP A 25 2.81 -10.10 9.36
CA TRP A 25 1.45 -9.85 8.91
C TRP A 25 0.80 -8.65 9.59
N LEU A 26 0.94 -8.55 10.92
CA LEU A 26 0.44 -7.41 11.69
C LEU A 26 1.15 -6.11 11.30
N VAL A 27 2.48 -6.13 11.13
CA VAL A 27 3.26 -4.95 10.69
C VAL A 27 2.78 -4.48 9.32
N VAL A 28 2.59 -5.40 8.36
CA VAL A 28 2.02 -5.07 7.05
C VAL A 28 0.63 -4.47 7.20
N GLY A 29 -0.21 -5.04 8.08
CA GLY A 29 -1.54 -4.52 8.38
C GLY A 29 -1.53 -3.08 8.91
N LEU A 30 -0.65 -2.78 9.86
CA LEU A 30 -0.46 -1.45 10.44
C LEU A 30 0.07 -0.44 9.41
N LEU A 31 1.00 -0.86 8.55
CA LEU A 31 1.52 -0.02 7.47
C LEU A 31 0.44 0.30 6.43
N GLU A 32 -0.32 -0.69 5.99
CA GLU A 32 -1.41 -0.50 5.03
C GLU A 32 -2.55 0.35 5.61
N ALA A 33 -3.02 0.02 6.82
CA ALA A 33 -4.12 0.75 7.44
C ALA A 33 -3.70 2.16 7.84
N GLY A 34 -2.58 2.29 8.57
CA GLY A 34 -2.04 3.57 8.99
C GLY A 34 -1.65 4.45 7.81
N GLY A 35 -0.90 3.90 6.84
CA GLY A 35 -0.49 4.65 5.66
C GLY A 35 -1.68 5.14 4.83
N GLY A 36 -2.70 4.28 4.65
CA GLY A 36 -3.94 4.67 3.98
C GLY A 36 -4.71 5.77 4.72
N LEU A 37 -4.82 5.67 6.05
CA LEU A 37 -5.48 6.70 6.87
C LEU A 37 -4.71 8.03 6.83
N LEU A 38 -3.39 8.01 6.88
CA LEU A 38 -2.56 9.21 6.79
C LEU A 38 -2.67 9.90 5.42
N VAL A 39 -2.70 9.14 4.32
CA VAL A 39 -2.93 9.73 2.98
C VAL A 39 -4.29 10.43 2.92
N LEU A 40 -5.35 9.82 3.47
CA LEU A 40 -6.70 10.42 3.50
C LEU A 40 -6.76 11.65 4.42
N ALA A 41 -6.21 11.55 5.63
CA ALA A 41 -6.20 12.64 6.60
C ALA A 41 -5.30 13.81 6.15
N GLY A 42 -4.26 13.52 5.38
CA GLY A 42 -3.33 14.51 4.84
C GLY A 42 -4.00 15.58 3.98
N GLY A 43 -5.17 15.31 3.38
CA GLY A 43 -5.96 16.33 2.68
C GLY A 43 -6.44 17.49 3.57
N PHE A 44 -6.40 17.33 4.89
CA PHE A 44 -6.80 18.34 5.89
C PHE A 44 -5.68 18.73 6.85
N LEU A 45 -4.51 18.11 6.71
CA LEU A 45 -3.38 18.21 7.62
C LEU A 45 -2.12 18.67 6.85
N PRO A 46 -1.00 18.94 7.52
CA PRO A 46 0.23 19.32 6.82
C PRO A 46 0.68 18.25 5.81
N ASP A 47 1.32 18.69 4.73
CA ASP A 47 1.86 17.85 3.63
C ASP A 47 2.66 16.64 4.11
N LEU A 48 3.40 16.82 5.22
CA LEU A 48 4.18 15.76 5.86
C LEU A 48 3.35 14.52 6.19
N VAL A 49 2.06 14.68 6.55
CA VAL A 49 1.16 13.57 6.87
C VAL A 49 0.94 12.69 5.63
N THR A 50 0.70 13.28 4.46
CA THR A 50 0.57 12.53 3.20
C THR A 50 1.88 11.83 2.84
N ARG A 51 3.03 12.49 3.03
CA ARG A 51 4.34 11.91 2.72
C ARG A 51 4.65 10.69 3.59
N ILE A 52 4.43 10.79 4.90
CA ILE A 52 4.59 9.66 5.83
C ILE A 52 3.65 8.51 5.41
N GLY A 53 2.40 8.84 5.06
CA GLY A 53 1.44 7.87 4.53
C GLY A 53 1.97 7.15 3.28
N GLY A 54 2.50 7.90 2.31
CA GLY A 54 3.13 7.35 1.11
C GLY A 54 4.28 6.39 1.42
N VAL A 55 5.22 6.79 2.29
CA VAL A 55 6.36 5.95 2.69
C VAL A 55 5.90 4.64 3.32
N MET A 56 4.89 4.69 4.21
CA MET A 56 4.32 3.51 4.84
C MET A 56 3.70 2.54 3.82
N LEU A 57 3.15 3.03 2.72
CA LEU A 57 2.52 2.22 1.68
C LEU A 57 3.50 1.63 0.66
N VAL A 58 4.67 2.24 0.47
CA VAL A 58 5.72 1.72 -0.44
C VAL A 58 6.18 0.32 -0.01
N ILE A 59 6.46 0.14 1.28
CA ILE A 59 6.99 -1.11 1.84
C ILE A 59 6.08 -2.32 1.55
N PRO A 60 4.79 -2.33 1.94
CA PRO A 60 3.90 -3.46 1.67
C PRO A 60 3.64 -3.67 0.18
N MET A 61 3.69 -2.62 -0.66
CA MET A 61 3.56 -2.78 -2.12
C MET A 61 4.75 -3.53 -2.73
N LEU A 62 5.98 -3.19 -2.34
CA LEU A 62 7.15 -3.94 -2.79
C LEU A 62 7.07 -5.41 -2.37
N GLY A 63 6.66 -5.66 -1.12
CA GLY A 63 6.44 -7.03 -0.60
C GLY A 63 5.40 -7.80 -1.41
N ALA A 64 4.18 -7.26 -1.56
CA ALA A 64 3.10 -7.92 -2.30
C ALA A 64 3.45 -8.18 -3.77
N ILE A 65 4.08 -7.21 -4.44
CA ILE A 65 4.54 -7.37 -5.83
C ILE A 65 5.50 -8.55 -5.94
N SER A 66 6.52 -8.59 -5.09
CA SER A 66 7.55 -9.63 -5.14
C SER A 66 7.02 -11.03 -4.81
N MET A 67 6.06 -11.14 -3.89
CA MET A 67 5.61 -12.45 -3.39
C MET A 67 4.46 -13.05 -4.19
N VAL A 68 3.47 -12.26 -4.60
CA VAL A 68 2.19 -12.82 -5.08
C VAL A 68 1.68 -12.24 -6.40
N HIS A 69 2.36 -11.25 -6.98
CA HIS A 69 1.93 -10.61 -8.24
C HIS A 69 3.00 -10.58 -9.34
N TRP A 70 4.24 -11.00 -9.05
CA TRP A 70 5.37 -10.90 -9.97
C TRP A 70 5.18 -11.74 -11.23
N GLY A 71 5.76 -11.28 -12.36
CA GLY A 71 5.91 -12.10 -13.56
C GLY A 71 4.78 -12.02 -14.59
N ARG A 72 3.70 -11.28 -14.29
CA ARG A 72 2.60 -11.05 -15.26
C ARG A 72 2.06 -9.63 -15.20
N TRP A 73 2.00 -8.96 -16.36
CA TRP A 73 1.42 -7.62 -16.51
C TRP A 73 -0.07 -7.69 -16.87
N SER A 74 -0.90 -8.13 -15.91
CA SER A 74 -2.36 -8.08 -16.00
C SER A 74 -2.94 -8.31 -14.61
N PHE A 75 -3.80 -7.43 -14.11
CA PHE A 75 -4.40 -7.58 -12.78
C PHE A 75 -5.45 -8.72 -12.69
N VAL A 76 -5.91 -9.25 -13.83
CA VAL A 76 -6.94 -10.30 -13.88
C VAL A 76 -6.36 -11.63 -13.38
N PRO A 77 -6.98 -12.33 -12.41
CA PRO A 77 -6.50 -13.65 -11.95
C PRO A 77 -6.34 -14.69 -13.07
N SER A 78 -5.38 -15.60 -12.92
CA SER A 78 -5.20 -16.78 -13.79
C SER A 78 -4.72 -17.98 -12.98
N GLU A 79 -4.68 -19.15 -13.59
CA GLU A 79 -4.15 -20.38 -12.98
C GLU A 79 -2.71 -20.19 -12.44
N THR A 80 -1.87 -19.48 -13.20
CA THR A 80 -0.49 -19.16 -12.79
C THR A 80 -0.38 -18.01 -11.80
N HIS A 81 -1.41 -17.15 -11.68
CA HIS A 81 -1.41 -15.95 -10.84
C HIS A 81 -2.78 -15.79 -10.19
N PRO A 82 -3.11 -16.61 -9.16
CA PRO A 82 -4.45 -16.62 -8.56
C PRO A 82 -4.81 -15.30 -7.88
N MET A 83 -3.81 -14.49 -7.50
CA MET A 83 -4.00 -13.15 -6.92
C MET A 83 -4.02 -12.03 -7.99
N GLY A 84 -3.93 -12.37 -9.27
CA GLY A 84 -3.70 -11.40 -10.35
C GLY A 84 -2.22 -10.98 -10.45
N GLY A 85 -1.86 -10.35 -11.56
CA GLY A 85 -0.50 -9.86 -11.82
C GLY A 85 -0.24 -8.43 -11.33
N MET A 86 0.93 -7.90 -11.70
CA MET A 86 1.52 -6.71 -11.08
C MET A 86 0.96 -5.35 -11.55
N GLU A 87 0.15 -5.29 -12.61
CA GLU A 87 -0.31 -4.03 -13.23
C GLU A 87 -0.92 -3.05 -12.20
N PHE A 88 -1.92 -3.50 -11.45
CA PHE A 88 -2.58 -2.67 -10.46
C PHE A 88 -1.65 -2.34 -9.27
N GLN A 89 -0.84 -3.29 -8.83
CA GLN A 89 0.06 -3.10 -7.70
C GLN A 89 1.19 -2.12 -8.00
N VAL A 90 1.73 -2.16 -9.22
CA VAL A 90 2.72 -1.19 -9.70
C VAL A 90 2.08 0.19 -9.79
N THR A 91 0.82 0.29 -10.25
CA THR A 91 0.10 1.56 -10.26
C THR A 91 -0.05 2.13 -8.84
N LEU A 92 -0.44 1.30 -7.87
CA LEU A 92 -0.55 1.71 -6.47
C LEU A 92 0.81 2.07 -5.85
N LEU A 93 1.88 1.35 -6.22
CA LEU A 93 3.24 1.67 -5.80
C LEU A 93 3.67 3.05 -6.33
N LEU A 94 3.39 3.34 -7.60
CA LEU A 94 3.69 4.65 -8.19
C LEU A 94 2.90 5.77 -7.51
N LEU A 95 1.64 5.54 -7.14
CA LEU A 95 0.86 6.50 -6.34
C LEU A 95 1.44 6.68 -4.93
N ALA A 96 1.85 5.60 -4.26
CA ALA A 96 2.49 5.67 -2.96
C ALA A 96 3.82 6.45 -3.02
N LEU A 97 4.64 6.20 -4.05
CA LEU A 97 5.86 6.95 -4.32
C LEU A 97 5.58 8.41 -4.63
N PHE A 98 4.55 8.71 -5.41
CA PHE A 98 4.12 10.08 -5.67
C PHE A 98 3.79 10.81 -4.36
N PHE A 99 2.96 10.21 -3.50
CA PHE A 99 2.65 10.81 -2.20
C PHE A 99 3.88 10.97 -1.30
N ALA A 100 4.79 9.99 -1.29
CA ALA A 100 6.01 10.04 -0.50
C ALA A 100 6.97 11.15 -0.95
N LEU A 101 7.19 11.29 -2.26
CA LEU A 101 8.19 12.18 -2.84
C LEU A 101 7.65 13.58 -3.10
N VAL A 102 6.41 13.68 -3.55
CA VAL A 102 5.80 14.92 -4.01
C VAL A 102 4.86 15.52 -2.97
N GLY A 103 4.11 14.69 -2.24
CA GLY A 103 3.12 15.15 -1.27
C GLY A 103 1.78 15.54 -1.91
N ASN A 104 1.05 16.46 -1.28
CA ASN A 104 -0.30 16.89 -1.71
C ASN A 104 -0.45 18.42 -1.89
N THR A 105 0.62 19.21 -1.79
CA THR A 105 0.59 20.68 -1.93
C THR A 105 0.82 21.19 -3.36
N VAL A 106 0.97 20.30 -4.33
CA VAL A 106 1.26 20.65 -5.74
C VAL A 106 0.25 21.64 -6.33
N GLY A 107 -1.02 21.56 -5.91
CA GLY A 107 -2.06 22.49 -6.35
C GLY A 107 -2.15 23.80 -5.58
N SER A 108 -1.53 23.88 -4.40
CA SER A 108 -1.53 25.08 -3.55
C SER A 108 -0.52 26.10 -4.06
N ALA A 109 0.67 25.64 -4.48
CA ALA A 109 1.71 26.49 -5.06
C ALA A 109 1.35 27.08 -6.43
N ALA A 110 0.36 26.52 -7.13
CA ALA A 110 -0.15 27.04 -8.40
C ALA A 110 -1.29 28.07 -8.24
N ARG A 111 -1.74 28.33 -6.99
CA ARG A 111 -2.84 29.26 -6.66
C ARG A 111 -2.36 30.54 -5.98
N GLU A 112 -1.06 30.70 -5.80
CA GLU A 112 -0.38 31.92 -5.33
C GLU A 112 0.35 32.60 -6.51
#